data_AF-A0A2B5DLN4-F1
#
_entry.id   AF-A0A2B5DLN4-F1
#
_cell.length_a   1.000
_cell.length_b   1.000
_cell.length_c   1.000
_cell.angle_alpha   90.00
_cell.angle_beta   90.00
_cell.angle_gamma   90.00
#
_symmetry.space_group_name_H-M   'P 1'
#
loop_
_entity.id
_entity.type
_entity.pdbx_description
1 polymer ?
#
loop_
_entity_poly.entity_id
_entity_poly.type
_entity_poly.pdbx_seq_one_letter_code
_entity_poly.pdbx_strand_id
1 'polypeptide(L)'
;MDRIYFVDNPWPKGHRIVNFKWSAHFKYAEEEELNGVAGLYFDLHLEIADYDEEDLEDDEEDGEDVDDWHAKIVWNNFHSCTLSSEEWDFKGFRVGSDEVPFDLDLLNGKRFAIDFLSEDEQKNLDLDLTAFDVYLLGHDASAFHNIKFTRLEGQTYQIEWKGQLALAYIGDYEFKYDFHTLISSTSFSGINIPNEITDHEADVLLKRFVSNPVLFELQHDNGDRRFVLK
;
A
#
# COMPACT_ATOMS: atom_id res chain seq x y z
N MET A 1 -19.35 0.21 -3.66
CA MET A 1 -18.02 0.63 -4.12
C MET A 1 -17.25 1.03 -2.90
N ASP A 2 -16.01 0.58 -2.80
CA ASP A 2 -15.17 0.83 -1.63
C ASP A 2 -14.70 2.29 -1.62
N ARG A 3 -14.41 2.80 -0.43
CA ARG A 3 -14.08 4.20 -0.19
C ARG A 3 -12.93 4.33 0.80
N ILE A 4 -12.06 5.29 0.56
CA ILE A 4 -11.09 5.79 1.53
C ILE A 4 -11.62 7.07 2.17
N TYR A 5 -11.30 7.26 3.43
CA TYR A 5 -11.69 8.42 4.22
C TYR A 5 -10.41 9.06 4.74
N PHE A 6 -10.26 10.36 4.48
CA PHE A 6 -9.26 11.20 5.12
C PHE A 6 -9.97 11.97 6.22
N VAL A 7 -9.54 11.77 7.46
CA VAL A 7 -10.26 12.27 8.64
C VAL A 7 -10.21 13.80 8.66
N ASP A 8 -11.34 14.42 8.97
CA ASP A 8 -11.51 15.88 9.06
C ASP A 8 -11.18 16.65 7.78
N ASN A 9 -11.15 15.98 6.61
CA ASN A 9 -11.08 16.67 5.33
C ASN A 9 -12.47 17.23 4.89
N PRO A 10 -12.55 17.99 3.80
CA PRO A 10 -13.81 18.57 3.32
C PRO A 10 -14.87 17.56 2.86
N TRP A 11 -14.51 16.29 2.66
CA TRP A 11 -15.38 15.24 2.13
C TRP A 11 -15.73 14.19 3.20
N PRO A 12 -16.73 14.44 4.06
CA PRO A 12 -17.06 13.54 5.18
C PRO A 12 -17.57 12.16 4.74
N LYS A 13 -17.95 12.02 3.46
CA LYS A 13 -18.36 10.73 2.89
C LYS A 13 -17.18 9.90 2.38
N GLY A 14 -15.96 10.45 2.37
CA GLY A 14 -14.78 9.86 1.77
C GLY A 14 -14.75 9.97 0.24
N HIS A 15 -13.84 9.23 -0.37
CA HIS A 15 -13.58 9.21 -1.81
C HIS A 15 -13.68 7.81 -2.36
N ARG A 16 -14.27 7.69 -3.55
CA ARG A 16 -14.48 6.39 -4.20
C ARG A 16 -13.16 5.81 -4.68
N ILE A 17 -12.90 4.56 -4.35
CA ILE A 17 -11.73 3.82 -4.87
C ILE A 17 -12.07 3.35 -6.29
N VAL A 18 -11.25 3.76 -7.26
CA VAL A 18 -11.40 3.37 -8.67
C VAL A 18 -10.56 2.16 -9.01
N ASN A 19 -9.44 1.99 -8.34
CA ASN A 19 -8.51 0.90 -8.54
C ASN A 19 -7.93 0.44 -7.20
N PHE A 20 -7.92 -0.86 -6.97
CA PHE A 20 -7.20 -1.45 -5.87
C PHE A 20 -6.55 -2.76 -6.33
N LYS A 21 -5.26 -2.88 -6.11
CA LYS A 21 -4.48 -4.08 -6.43
C LYS A 21 -3.71 -4.54 -5.20
N TRP A 22 -3.74 -5.86 -5.00
CA TRP A 22 -2.91 -6.54 -4.01
C TRP A 22 -2.09 -7.61 -4.72
N SER A 23 -0.77 -7.46 -4.67
CA SER A 23 0.21 -8.41 -5.20
C SER A 23 1.38 -8.54 -4.23
N ALA A 24 2.45 -9.20 -4.68
CA ALA A 24 3.69 -9.28 -3.95
C ALA A 24 4.88 -9.26 -4.90
N HIS A 25 6.06 -9.02 -4.35
CA HIS A 25 7.33 -9.21 -5.04
C HIS A 25 8.37 -9.79 -4.07
N PHE A 26 9.50 -10.26 -4.61
CA PHE A 26 10.65 -10.64 -3.81
C PHE A 26 11.64 -9.49 -3.73
N LYS A 27 12.16 -9.21 -2.53
CA LYS A 27 13.41 -8.46 -2.37
C LYS A 27 14.54 -9.46 -2.15
N TYR A 28 15.50 -9.44 -3.08
CA TYR A 28 16.63 -10.35 -3.12
C TYR A 28 17.89 -9.64 -3.66
N ALA A 29 19.00 -9.89 -3.00
CA ALA A 29 20.37 -9.45 -3.30
C ALA A 29 21.28 -10.20 -2.31
N GLU A 30 22.60 -10.01 -2.42
CA GLU A 30 23.57 -10.66 -1.51
C GLU A 30 23.25 -10.28 -0.05
N GLU A 31 23.45 -11.22 0.89
CA GLU A 31 23.04 -11.05 2.30
C GLU A 31 23.63 -9.77 2.94
N GLU A 32 24.85 -9.40 2.56
CA GLU A 32 25.54 -8.19 3.03
C GLU A 32 24.88 -6.90 2.51
N GLU A 33 24.26 -6.91 1.32
CA GLU A 33 23.62 -5.75 0.72
C GLU A 33 22.19 -5.55 1.25
N LEU A 34 21.51 -6.64 1.61
CA LEU A 34 20.13 -6.59 2.11
C LEU A 34 20.02 -6.44 3.62
N ASN A 35 21.07 -6.69 4.42
CA ASN A 35 21.02 -6.49 5.88
C ASN A 35 19.75 -7.11 6.56
N GLY A 36 19.33 -8.29 6.12
CA GLY A 36 18.14 -8.95 6.65
C GLY A 36 16.81 -8.39 6.16
N VAL A 37 16.76 -7.65 5.04
CA VAL A 37 15.52 -7.23 4.35
C VAL A 37 15.13 -8.15 3.19
N ALA A 38 15.86 -9.27 2.97
CA ALA A 38 15.43 -10.26 1.99
C ALA A 38 14.09 -10.89 2.40
N GLY A 39 13.24 -11.16 1.42
CA GLY A 39 11.96 -11.80 1.70
C GLY A 39 10.89 -11.62 0.63
N LEU A 40 9.69 -12.08 0.98
CA LEU A 40 8.46 -11.80 0.24
C LEU A 40 7.82 -10.54 0.80
N TYR A 41 7.52 -9.58 -0.07
CA TYR A 41 6.91 -8.30 0.26
C TYR A 41 5.53 -8.23 -0.37
N PHE A 42 4.53 -7.80 0.39
CA PHE A 42 3.22 -7.46 -0.15
C PHE A 42 3.23 -6.06 -0.70
N ASP A 43 2.53 -5.92 -1.82
CA ASP A 43 2.28 -4.67 -2.51
C ASP A 43 0.79 -4.36 -2.50
N LEU A 44 0.45 -3.14 -2.07
CA LEU A 44 -0.88 -2.59 -2.22
C LEU A 44 -0.79 -1.32 -3.04
N HIS A 45 -1.71 -1.19 -3.98
CA HIS A 45 -1.88 0.00 -4.80
C HIS A 45 -3.35 0.41 -4.75
N LEU A 46 -3.59 1.69 -4.48
CA LEU A 46 -4.92 2.28 -4.38
C LEU A 46 -4.92 3.60 -5.14
N GLU A 47 -5.90 3.74 -6.03
CA GLU A 47 -6.23 5.01 -6.69
C GLU A 47 -7.69 5.35 -6.39
N ILE A 48 -7.96 6.63 -6.20
CA ILE A 48 -9.32 7.13 -6.03
C ILE A 48 -9.80 7.92 -7.25
N ALA A 49 -11.10 8.10 -7.34
CA ALA A 49 -11.70 9.07 -8.23
C ALA A 49 -11.25 10.50 -7.85
N ASP A 50 -11.49 11.44 -8.76
CA ASP A 50 -11.26 12.85 -8.49
C ASP A 50 -12.04 13.29 -7.23
N TYR A 51 -11.43 14.16 -6.41
CA TYR A 51 -12.00 14.58 -5.13
C TYR A 51 -13.38 15.25 -5.29
N ASP A 52 -13.61 15.92 -6.42
CA ASP A 52 -14.85 16.61 -6.75
C ASP A 52 -15.87 15.72 -7.51
N GLU A 53 -15.61 14.43 -7.71
CA GLU A 53 -16.48 13.53 -8.50
C GLU A 53 -17.97 13.60 -8.09
N GLU A 54 -18.23 13.70 -6.79
CA GLU A 54 -19.58 13.73 -6.22
C GLU A 54 -19.95 15.12 -5.66
N ASP A 55 -19.14 16.15 -5.91
CA ASP A 55 -19.48 17.52 -5.52
C ASP A 55 -20.45 18.13 -6.53
N LEU A 56 -21.67 18.42 -6.08
CA LEU A 56 -22.73 19.01 -6.89
C LEU A 56 -22.89 20.52 -6.62
N GLU A 57 -22.13 21.05 -5.66
CA GLU A 57 -22.20 22.43 -5.20
C GLU A 57 -20.98 23.20 -5.74
N ASP A 58 -21.24 24.17 -6.61
CA ASP A 58 -20.26 25.08 -7.27
C ASP A 58 -19.63 26.10 -6.29
N ASP A 59 -19.67 25.82 -4.98
CA ASP A 59 -19.09 26.69 -3.95
C ASP A 59 -17.57 26.41 -3.88
N GLU A 60 -16.85 26.92 -4.88
CA GLU A 60 -15.38 26.87 -5.01
C GLU A 60 -14.66 27.85 -4.07
N GLU A 61 -15.38 28.67 -3.30
CA GLU A 61 -14.79 29.67 -2.41
C GLU A 61 -14.66 29.14 -0.98
N ASP A 62 -13.49 28.59 -0.66
CA ASP A 62 -13.05 28.46 0.72
C ASP A 62 -12.86 29.86 1.35
N GLY A 63 -13.11 29.99 2.66
CA GLY A 63 -12.84 31.24 3.37
C GLY A 63 -11.34 31.55 3.41
N GLU A 64 -10.96 32.84 3.48
CA GLU A 64 -9.56 33.31 3.44
C GLU A 64 -8.64 32.75 4.56
N ASP A 65 -9.19 32.12 5.60
CA ASP A 65 -8.48 31.62 6.79
C ASP A 65 -8.49 30.07 6.94
N VAL A 66 -8.86 29.32 5.90
CA VAL A 66 -8.89 27.84 5.95
C VAL A 66 -7.50 27.28 5.62
N ASP A 67 -6.99 26.36 6.45
CA ASP A 67 -5.71 25.69 6.17
C ASP A 67 -5.82 24.65 5.04
N ASP A 68 -4.67 24.27 4.48
CA ASP A 68 -4.59 23.39 3.30
C ASP A 68 -5.35 22.06 3.45
N TRP A 69 -5.41 21.49 4.66
CA TRP A 69 -6.13 20.23 4.89
C TRP A 69 -7.65 20.41 4.79
N HIS A 70 -8.17 21.56 5.18
CA HIS A 70 -9.60 21.85 5.22
C HIS A 70 -10.11 22.65 4.01
N ALA A 71 -9.23 23.10 3.12
CA ALA A 71 -9.57 23.91 1.95
C ALA A 71 -9.91 23.01 0.74
N LYS A 72 -11.17 22.97 0.29
CA LYS A 72 -11.60 22.20 -0.89
C LYS A 72 -10.77 22.51 -2.13
N ILE A 73 -10.49 23.79 -2.36
CA ILE A 73 -9.75 24.25 -3.55
C ILE A 73 -8.36 23.62 -3.63
N VAL A 74 -7.70 23.41 -2.48
CA VAL A 74 -6.36 22.81 -2.42
C VAL A 74 -6.43 21.38 -2.90
N TRP A 75 -7.32 20.58 -2.35
CA TRP A 75 -7.51 19.18 -2.76
C TRP A 75 -7.86 19.06 -4.23
N ASN A 76 -8.83 19.84 -4.73
CA ASN A 76 -9.27 19.79 -6.12
C ASN A 76 -8.14 20.13 -7.11
N ASN A 77 -7.19 20.99 -6.73
CA ASN A 77 -6.01 21.29 -7.55
C ASN A 77 -5.08 20.08 -7.73
N PHE A 78 -5.11 19.10 -6.84
CA PHE A 78 -4.33 17.86 -6.94
C PHE A 78 -5.12 16.70 -7.57
N HIS A 79 -6.41 16.93 -7.88
CA HIS A 79 -7.32 16.02 -8.57
C HIS A 79 -7.69 14.76 -7.78
N SER A 80 -6.75 13.87 -7.51
CA SER A 80 -7.00 12.57 -6.88
C SER A 80 -5.81 12.09 -6.04
N CYS A 81 -6.02 11.02 -5.28
CA CYS A 81 -5.00 10.37 -4.46
C CYS A 81 -4.54 9.04 -5.06
N THR A 82 -3.23 8.81 -5.05
CA THR A 82 -2.61 7.50 -5.24
C THR A 82 -1.83 7.13 -3.99
N LEU A 83 -2.12 5.98 -3.40
CA LEU A 83 -1.37 5.41 -2.27
C LEU A 83 -0.86 4.05 -2.71
N SER A 84 0.46 3.91 -2.87
CA SER A 84 1.03 2.78 -3.58
C SER A 84 2.38 2.38 -3.03
N SER A 85 2.63 1.08 -2.98
CA SER A 85 3.98 0.56 -2.81
C SER A 85 4.71 0.32 -4.13
N GLU A 86 4.00 0.27 -5.26
CA GLU A 86 4.55 -0.16 -6.56
C GLU A 86 4.61 0.94 -7.63
N GLU A 87 4.01 2.10 -7.39
CA GLU A 87 3.89 3.16 -8.42
C GLU A 87 5.25 3.85 -8.67
N TRP A 88 6.03 4.07 -7.60
CA TRP A 88 7.27 4.82 -7.68
C TRP A 88 8.51 3.94 -7.47
N ASP A 89 8.62 3.23 -6.33
CA ASP A 89 9.89 2.57 -5.95
C ASP A 89 9.78 1.07 -5.59
N PHE A 90 8.64 0.41 -5.79
CA PHE A 90 8.43 -1.00 -5.41
C PHE A 90 8.88 -1.29 -3.95
N LYS A 91 8.37 -0.48 -3.00
CA LYS A 91 8.73 -0.49 -1.58
C LYS A 91 8.11 -1.69 -0.85
N GLY A 92 6.81 -1.65 -0.57
CA GLY A 92 6.04 -2.76 -0.03
C GLY A 92 6.42 -3.10 1.42
N PHE A 93 5.74 -4.09 2.01
CA PHE A 93 6.02 -4.53 3.38
C PHE A 93 6.25 -6.03 3.48
N ARG A 94 7.25 -6.43 4.27
CA ARG A 94 7.67 -7.83 4.36
C ARG A 94 6.62 -8.71 5.05
N VAL A 95 6.28 -9.82 4.42
CA VAL A 95 5.33 -10.82 4.94
C VAL A 95 5.92 -12.22 5.09
N GLY A 96 7.09 -12.48 4.49
CA GLY A 96 7.84 -13.72 4.65
C GLY A 96 9.35 -13.48 4.63
N SER A 97 10.08 -14.18 5.48
CA SER A 97 11.55 -14.20 5.54
C SER A 97 12.07 -15.64 5.63
N ASP A 98 13.37 -15.83 5.74
CA ASP A 98 13.97 -17.15 5.98
C ASP A 98 13.55 -17.77 7.31
N GLU A 99 13.48 -16.95 8.37
CA GLU A 99 13.15 -17.41 9.71
C GLU A 99 11.66 -17.68 9.85
N VAL A 100 10.84 -16.89 9.15
CA VAL A 100 9.38 -16.99 9.17
C VAL A 100 8.86 -16.88 7.74
N PRO A 101 8.88 -17.98 6.96
CA PRO A 101 8.33 -17.98 5.61
C PRO A 101 6.83 -17.67 5.61
N PHE A 102 6.36 -17.00 4.57
CA PHE A 102 4.96 -16.62 4.42
C PHE A 102 4.06 -17.86 4.35
N ASP A 103 3.04 -17.89 5.18
CA ASP A 103 2.01 -18.93 5.18
C ASP A 103 0.64 -18.29 4.91
N LEU A 104 0.06 -18.63 3.76
CA LEU A 104 -1.24 -18.10 3.32
C LEU A 104 -2.36 -18.49 4.28
N ASP A 105 -2.30 -19.66 4.91
CA ASP A 105 -3.36 -20.13 5.82
C ASP A 105 -3.38 -19.31 7.12
N LEU A 106 -2.24 -18.69 7.49
CA LEU A 106 -2.13 -17.80 8.64
C LEU A 106 -2.52 -16.34 8.33
N LEU A 107 -2.88 -16.02 7.08
CA LEU A 107 -3.24 -14.66 6.70
C LEU A 107 -4.61 -14.25 7.24
N ASN A 108 -5.54 -15.20 7.42
CA ASN A 108 -6.89 -14.89 7.88
C ASN A 108 -6.87 -14.32 9.31
N GLY A 109 -7.36 -13.09 9.48
CA GLY A 109 -7.35 -12.36 10.74
C GLY A 109 -6.00 -11.74 11.08
N LYS A 110 -4.96 -11.94 10.26
CA LYS A 110 -3.63 -11.39 10.49
C LYS A 110 -3.65 -9.88 10.32
N ARG A 111 -2.95 -9.20 11.22
CA ARG A 111 -2.78 -7.75 11.24
C ARG A 111 -1.28 -7.44 11.12
N PHE A 112 -0.96 -6.53 10.22
CA PHE A 112 0.38 -5.99 10.04
C PHE A 112 0.40 -4.57 10.60
N ALA A 113 1.40 -4.30 11.45
CA ALA A 113 1.76 -2.97 11.91
C ALA A 113 3.05 -2.60 11.17
N ILE A 114 2.96 -1.62 10.28
CA ILE A 114 4.01 -1.25 9.32
C ILE A 114 4.36 0.22 9.58
N ASP A 115 5.66 0.54 9.54
CA ASP A 115 6.17 1.89 9.77
C ASP A 115 5.65 2.52 11.08
N PHE A 116 5.58 1.70 12.15
CA PHE A 116 5.33 2.20 13.50
C PHE A 116 6.64 2.70 14.08
N LEU A 117 6.84 4.01 13.99
CA LEU A 117 8.07 4.70 14.33
C LEU A 117 8.00 5.28 15.75
N SER A 118 9.03 5.05 16.55
CA SER A 118 9.26 5.79 17.79
C SER A 118 9.51 7.28 17.52
N GLU A 119 9.40 8.13 18.54
CA GLU A 119 9.66 9.58 18.39
C GLU A 119 11.06 9.89 17.85
N ASP A 120 12.06 9.07 18.17
CA ASP A 120 13.43 9.26 17.69
C ASP A 120 13.63 8.77 16.25
N GLU A 121 12.91 7.72 15.83
CA GLU A 121 12.87 7.26 14.44
C GLU A 121 12.17 8.30 13.55
N GLN A 122 11.11 8.95 14.03
CA GLN A 122 10.42 10.01 13.27
C GLN A 122 11.32 11.21 12.98
N LYS A 123 12.18 11.62 13.93
CA LYS A 123 13.10 12.77 13.75
C LYS A 123 14.13 12.56 12.65
N ASN A 124 14.48 11.30 12.37
CA ASN A 124 15.47 10.92 11.37
C ASN A 124 14.85 10.02 10.29
N LEU A 125 13.54 10.14 10.09
CA LEU A 125 12.82 9.31 9.16
C LEU A 125 13.31 9.62 7.74
N ASP A 126 13.76 8.57 7.07
CA ASP A 126 13.99 8.58 5.64
C ASP A 126 12.69 8.12 4.96
N LEU A 127 12.01 9.04 4.27
CA LEU A 127 10.76 8.76 3.55
C LEU A 127 10.97 7.75 2.42
N ASP A 128 12.20 7.60 1.91
CA ASP A 128 12.52 6.61 0.89
C ASP A 128 12.41 5.17 1.44
N LEU A 129 12.41 5.00 2.77
CA LEU A 129 12.36 3.72 3.45
C LEU A 129 10.96 3.30 3.94
N THR A 130 9.92 4.15 3.79
CA THR A 130 8.55 3.77 4.15
C THR A 130 8.01 2.68 3.22
N ALA A 131 6.99 1.93 3.65
CA ALA A 131 6.43 0.86 2.82
C ALA A 131 5.55 1.38 1.66
N PHE A 132 5.04 2.60 1.78
CA PHE A 132 4.13 3.22 0.82
C PHE A 132 4.50 4.68 0.58
N ASP A 133 4.38 5.06 -0.68
CA ASP A 133 4.39 6.44 -1.14
C ASP A 133 2.96 6.90 -1.37
N VAL A 134 2.76 8.21 -1.24
CA VAL A 134 1.45 8.82 -1.44
C VAL A 134 1.57 10.09 -2.28
N TYR A 135 0.67 10.20 -3.26
CA TYR A 135 0.34 11.45 -3.90
C TYR A 135 -1.06 11.85 -3.39
N LEU A 136 -1.16 12.88 -2.54
CA LEU A 136 -2.41 13.31 -1.91
C LEU A 136 -2.69 14.78 -2.24
N LEU A 137 -1.88 15.69 -1.68
CA LEU A 137 -1.84 17.11 -1.97
C LEU A 137 -0.47 17.47 -2.56
N GLY A 138 0.03 16.58 -3.40
CA GLY A 138 1.43 16.51 -3.83
C GLY A 138 2.08 15.22 -3.34
N HIS A 139 3.41 15.13 -3.49
CA HIS A 139 4.20 14.00 -2.98
C HIS A 139 4.39 14.13 -1.47
N ASP A 140 3.42 13.57 -0.74
CA ASP A 140 3.33 13.59 0.71
C ASP A 140 3.90 12.31 1.32
N ALA A 141 3.82 12.17 2.65
CA ALA A 141 4.32 10.99 3.34
C ALA A 141 3.20 10.19 3.98
N SER A 142 3.37 8.87 4.04
CA SER A 142 2.45 7.97 4.74
C SER A 142 3.21 6.97 5.63
N ALA A 143 2.67 6.69 6.82
CA ALA A 143 3.27 5.78 7.79
C ALA A 143 2.21 5.23 8.77
N PHE A 144 2.67 4.51 9.80
CA PHE A 144 1.82 3.95 10.88
C PHE A 144 0.70 3.05 10.37
N HIS A 145 0.96 2.31 9.30
CA HIS A 145 -0.07 1.53 8.64
C HIS A 145 -0.47 0.31 9.45
N ASN A 146 -1.78 0.16 9.62
CA ASN A 146 -2.38 -0.98 10.25
C ASN A 146 -3.29 -1.69 9.25
N ILE A 147 -2.84 -2.84 8.76
CA ILE A 147 -3.47 -3.57 7.67
C ILE A 147 -3.92 -4.94 8.17
N LYS A 148 -5.23 -5.20 8.12
CA LYS A 148 -5.81 -6.49 8.54
C LYS A 148 -6.47 -7.18 7.37
N PHE A 149 -6.10 -8.44 7.17
CA PHE A 149 -6.69 -9.33 6.18
C PHE A 149 -7.74 -10.21 6.85
N THR A 150 -8.93 -10.30 6.26
CA THR A 150 -9.99 -11.21 6.71
C THR A 150 -10.43 -12.04 5.51
N ARG A 151 -10.25 -13.35 5.57
CA ARG A 151 -10.64 -14.26 4.49
C ARG A 151 -12.15 -14.29 4.40
N LEU A 152 -12.67 -14.13 3.18
CA LEU A 152 -14.06 -14.33 2.84
C LEU A 152 -14.23 -15.74 2.25
N GLU A 153 -15.11 -15.91 1.26
CA GLU A 153 -15.26 -17.19 0.57
C GLU A 153 -14.11 -17.43 -0.42
N GLY A 154 -13.63 -18.68 -0.49
CA GLY A 154 -12.59 -19.08 -1.42
C GLY A 154 -11.23 -18.42 -1.15
N GLN A 155 -10.73 -17.69 -2.16
CA GLN A 155 -9.43 -16.99 -2.13
C GLN A 155 -9.59 -15.46 -2.10
N THR A 156 -10.78 -14.99 -1.75
CA THR A 156 -11.08 -13.57 -1.61
C THR A 156 -10.90 -13.09 -0.18
N TYR A 157 -10.52 -11.84 -0.01
CA TYR A 157 -10.23 -11.21 1.27
C TYR A 157 -10.88 -9.84 1.35
N GLN A 158 -11.37 -9.51 2.54
CA GLN A 158 -11.60 -8.15 2.96
C GLN A 158 -10.31 -7.61 3.57
N ILE A 159 -9.96 -6.36 3.25
CA ILE A 159 -8.78 -5.68 3.80
C ILE A 159 -9.23 -4.41 4.51
N GLU A 160 -8.99 -4.35 5.82
CA GLU A 160 -9.08 -3.12 6.60
C GLU A 160 -7.71 -2.45 6.59
N TRP A 161 -7.61 -1.22 6.11
CA TRP A 161 -6.35 -0.47 6.08
C TRP A 161 -6.53 0.90 6.73
N LYS A 162 -5.70 1.18 7.72
CA LYS A 162 -5.59 2.49 8.36
C LYS A 162 -4.14 2.95 8.31
N GLY A 163 -3.91 4.25 8.38
CA GLY A 163 -2.57 4.82 8.53
C GLY A 163 -2.66 6.31 8.80
N GLN A 164 -1.50 6.95 8.80
CA GLN A 164 -1.37 8.38 8.99
C GLN A 164 -0.60 9.01 7.84
N LEU A 165 -0.85 10.30 7.63
CA LEU A 165 -0.30 11.11 6.56
C LEU A 165 0.35 12.35 7.16
N ALA A 166 1.41 12.82 6.50
CA ALA A 166 2.05 14.11 6.74
C ALA A 166 2.11 14.86 5.41
N LEU A 167 1.83 16.18 5.43
CA LEU A 167 1.87 17.03 4.24
C LEU A 167 3.33 17.42 3.92
N ALA A 168 4.16 16.40 3.70
CA ALA A 168 5.59 16.53 3.49
C ALA A 168 5.92 17.38 2.25
N TYR A 169 5.02 17.43 1.26
CA TYR A 169 5.19 18.25 0.06
C TYR A 169 5.36 19.74 0.38
N ILE A 170 4.65 20.23 1.39
CA ILE A 170 4.74 21.63 1.87
C ILE A 170 5.70 21.80 3.06
N GLY A 171 6.44 20.74 3.40
CA GLY A 171 7.45 20.74 4.46
C GLY A 171 6.90 20.41 5.86
N ASP A 172 5.68 19.88 5.96
CA ASP A 172 5.12 19.39 7.23
C ASP A 172 5.29 17.87 7.35
N TYR A 173 6.28 17.45 8.12
CA TYR A 173 6.64 16.04 8.29
C TYR A 173 5.97 15.37 9.50
N GLU A 174 5.02 16.05 10.17
CA GLU A 174 4.28 15.47 11.30
C GLU A 174 3.11 14.61 10.80
N PHE A 175 3.10 13.33 11.16
CA PHE A 175 2.03 12.38 10.81
C PHE A 175 0.78 12.59 11.66
N LYS A 176 0.04 13.66 11.38
CA LYS A 176 -1.13 14.08 12.18
C LYS A 176 -2.48 13.86 11.49
N TYR A 177 -2.48 13.44 10.23
CA TYR A 177 -3.71 13.24 9.46
C TYR A 177 -4.03 11.76 9.33
N ASP A 178 -5.15 11.32 9.90
CA ASP A 178 -5.55 9.92 9.83
C ASP A 178 -6.28 9.60 8.52
N PHE A 179 -6.07 8.39 8.01
CA PHE A 179 -6.92 7.83 6.96
C PHE A 179 -7.37 6.41 7.27
N HIS A 180 -8.48 6.01 6.65
CA HIS A 180 -8.92 4.62 6.69
C HIS A 180 -9.69 4.21 5.45
N THR A 181 -9.59 2.94 5.09
CA THR A 181 -10.38 2.30 4.03
C THR A 181 -10.75 0.87 4.41
N LEU A 182 -11.84 0.40 3.81
CA LEU A 182 -12.28 -0.98 3.83
C LEU A 182 -12.41 -1.45 2.38
N ILE A 183 -11.49 -2.31 1.94
CA ILE A 183 -11.62 -3.04 0.69
C ILE A 183 -12.53 -4.23 0.98
N SER A 184 -13.77 -4.19 0.47
CA SER A 184 -14.82 -5.12 0.84
C SER A 184 -14.56 -6.53 0.31
N SER A 185 -13.92 -6.65 -0.85
CA SER A 185 -13.51 -7.92 -1.44
C SER A 185 -12.41 -7.71 -2.49
N THR A 186 -11.30 -8.44 -2.36
CA THR A 186 -10.21 -8.48 -3.33
C THR A 186 -9.54 -9.85 -3.34
N SER A 187 -8.82 -10.16 -4.40
CA SER A 187 -8.04 -11.41 -4.53
C SER A 187 -6.57 -11.09 -4.66
N PHE A 188 -5.72 -12.00 -4.19
CA PHE A 188 -4.29 -11.88 -4.37
C PHE A 188 -3.93 -12.06 -5.85
N SER A 189 -3.29 -11.05 -6.44
CA SER A 189 -2.96 -11.04 -7.88
C SER A 189 -1.73 -11.87 -8.24
N GLY A 190 -1.04 -12.41 -7.23
CA GLY A 190 0.17 -13.21 -7.38
C GLY A 190 1.44 -12.49 -6.94
N ILE A 191 2.55 -13.22 -7.04
CA ILE A 191 3.90 -12.74 -6.77
C ILE A 191 4.56 -12.43 -8.10
N ASN A 192 4.83 -11.15 -8.36
CA ASN A 192 5.49 -10.68 -9.57
C ASN A 192 6.95 -11.16 -9.59
N ILE A 193 7.40 -11.64 -10.74
CA ILE A 193 8.77 -12.11 -10.94
C ILE A 193 9.51 -11.08 -11.80
N PRO A 194 10.54 -10.41 -11.26
CA PRO A 194 11.30 -9.41 -12.01
C PRO A 194 11.97 -10.03 -13.25
N ASN A 195 12.15 -9.21 -14.30
CA ASN A 195 12.71 -9.65 -15.58
C ASN A 195 14.19 -10.06 -15.47
N GLU A 196 14.85 -9.63 -14.41
CA GLU A 196 16.26 -9.81 -14.13
C GLU A 196 16.59 -11.24 -13.66
N ILE A 197 15.60 -12.00 -13.16
CA ILE A 197 15.80 -13.38 -12.69
C ILE A 197 15.11 -14.41 -13.57
N THR A 198 15.70 -15.60 -13.62
CA THR A 198 15.13 -16.76 -14.30
C THR A 198 13.98 -17.37 -13.51
N ASP A 199 13.12 -18.14 -14.19
CA ASP A 199 12.03 -18.88 -13.55
C ASP A 199 12.56 -19.85 -12.47
N HIS A 200 13.78 -20.38 -12.65
CA HIS A 200 14.42 -21.25 -11.66
C HIS A 200 14.83 -20.50 -10.40
N GLU A 201 15.45 -19.33 -10.53
CA GLU A 201 15.81 -18.47 -9.39
C GLU A 201 14.54 -18.01 -8.64
N ALA A 202 13.49 -17.65 -9.36
CA ALA A 202 12.21 -17.29 -8.78
C ALA A 202 11.58 -18.46 -7.98
N ASP A 203 11.67 -19.70 -8.49
CA ASP A 203 11.20 -20.90 -7.78
C ASP A 203 12.03 -21.20 -6.51
N VAL A 204 13.33 -20.90 -6.53
CA VAL A 204 14.19 -20.96 -5.33
C VAL A 204 13.72 -19.94 -4.28
N LEU A 205 13.47 -18.69 -4.68
CA LEU A 205 12.95 -17.66 -3.77
C LEU A 205 11.56 -18.02 -3.22
N LEU A 206 10.68 -18.57 -4.05
CA LEU A 206 9.36 -19.04 -3.63
C LEU A 206 9.50 -20.12 -2.55
N LYS A 207 10.35 -21.14 -2.75
CA LYS A 207 10.58 -22.20 -1.77
C LYS A 207 11.26 -21.73 -0.50
N ARG A 208 12.03 -20.63 -0.59
CA ARG A 208 12.72 -20.01 0.55
C ARG A 208 11.76 -19.21 1.41
N PHE A 209 10.92 -18.37 0.80
CA PHE A 209 10.12 -17.37 1.51
C PHE A 209 8.63 -17.70 1.65
N VAL A 210 8.17 -18.83 1.12
CA VAL A 210 6.78 -19.29 1.25
C VAL A 210 6.75 -20.70 1.82
N SER A 211 5.95 -20.91 2.88
CA SER A 211 5.84 -22.17 3.62
C SER A 211 5.26 -23.31 2.77
N ASN A 212 4.34 -23.00 1.86
CA ASN A 212 3.67 -23.98 1.00
C ASN A 212 3.73 -23.58 -0.48
N PRO A 213 4.92 -23.66 -1.12
CA PRO A 213 5.13 -23.15 -2.47
C PRO A 213 4.33 -23.92 -3.53
N VAL A 214 3.89 -25.15 -3.24
CA VAL A 214 3.11 -25.96 -4.18
C VAL A 214 1.68 -25.44 -4.41
N LEU A 215 1.21 -24.49 -3.59
CA LEU A 215 -0.05 -23.77 -3.81
C LEU A 215 0.03 -22.80 -5.00
N PHE A 216 1.24 -22.47 -5.43
CA PHE A 216 1.47 -21.55 -6.52
C PHE A 216 1.79 -22.28 -7.82
N GLU A 217 1.42 -21.66 -8.93
CA GLU A 217 1.88 -22.00 -10.28
C GLU A 217 2.47 -20.78 -10.97
N LEU A 218 3.47 -21.04 -11.81
CA LEU A 218 4.07 -20.01 -12.65
C LEU A 218 3.16 -19.77 -13.86
N GLN A 219 2.84 -18.49 -14.11
CA GLN A 219 2.14 -18.03 -15.30
C GLN A 219 2.98 -17.03 -16.08
N HIS A 220 2.85 -17.10 -17.42
CA HIS A 220 3.49 -16.22 -18.39
C HIS A 220 2.38 -15.52 -19.19
N ASP A 221 2.17 -14.22 -18.95
CA ASP A 221 1.16 -13.42 -19.63
C ASP A 221 1.80 -12.24 -20.35
N ASN A 222 1.84 -12.29 -21.69
CA ASN A 222 2.35 -11.19 -22.53
C ASN A 222 3.76 -10.67 -22.17
N GLY A 223 4.60 -11.51 -21.56
CA GLY A 223 5.95 -11.13 -21.11
C GLY A 223 6.05 -10.91 -19.60
N ASP A 224 4.92 -10.71 -18.92
CA ASP A 224 4.88 -10.67 -17.45
C ASP A 224 4.91 -12.09 -16.88
N ARG A 225 5.64 -12.23 -15.78
CA ARG A 225 5.84 -13.50 -15.10
C ARG A 225 5.42 -13.36 -13.66
N ARG A 226 4.63 -14.32 -13.17
CA ARG A 226 4.18 -14.31 -11.78
C ARG A 226 3.86 -15.70 -11.27
N PHE A 227 3.98 -15.87 -9.96
CA PHE A 227 3.39 -16.99 -9.25
C PHE A 227 1.96 -16.64 -8.84
N VAL A 228 0.96 -17.38 -9.34
CA VAL A 228 -0.43 -17.22 -8.92
C VAL A 228 -0.89 -18.41 -8.09
N LEU A 229 -1.93 -18.22 -7.29
CA LEU A 229 -2.57 -19.31 -6.55
C LEU A 229 -3.37 -20.20 -7.51
N LYS A 230 -3.28 -21.52 -7.30
CA LYS A 230 -4.03 -22.55 -8.02
C LYS A 230 -5.52 -22.60 -7.66
#